data_AF-A0A942UQL0-F1
#
_entry.id   AF-A0A942UQL0-F1
#
_cell.length_a   1.000
_cell.length_b   1.000
_cell.length_c   1.000
_cell.angle_alpha   90.00
_cell.angle_beta   90.00
_cell.angle_gamma   90.00
#
_symmetry.space_group_name_H-M   'P 1'
#
loop_
_entity.id
_entity.type
_entity.pdbx_description
1 polymer ?
#
loop_
_entity_poly.entity_id
_entity_poly.type
_entity_poly.pdbx_seq_one_letter_code
_entity_poly.pdbx_strand_id
1 'polypeptide(L)'
;MNIAWFIFITFVIAGIQAYIYGKWGLARIQYTRSFNEKAVFEGERIEMIDEISNRKLLPVPWLRLESKISADLQFQRQSDLDNEIDSGDFHRTLFSLMPYQKVKRRQHLTCTKRGFYQFQTVSLSTGDVLGIGETFKSVPSPAEIIVYPPLLPMKDIPLPAHSWLGDIIVRRWIIEDPFLTSGVRDYSYGDPLNSVNWKATARTNRLQVSKRDFSADHHLMIYINFNQNEDIWRPIIDEPLLEKALTYAASIAQYAIANGISTGFGCNAYFDEMKKEPIRIEPENSKQQLAHLFETMAKVKIGTSTFFDYFLRDDVERKMQGTDILLITSIVTIKMKEMIKKLEAEGNSVEVLMLESEFAHQKAN
;
A
#
# COMPACT_ATOMS: atom_id res chain seq x y z
N MET A 1 -30.46 55.80 30.32
CA MET A 1 -30.40 54.36 30.59
C MET A 1 -29.08 54.09 31.30
N ASN A 2 -29.11 53.71 32.58
CA ASN A 2 -27.90 53.60 33.42
C ASN A 2 -26.94 52.57 32.82
N ILE A 3 -25.66 52.92 32.72
CA ILE A 3 -24.57 52.05 32.21
C ILE A 3 -24.58 50.69 32.94
N ALA A 4 -24.94 50.68 34.23
CA ALA A 4 -25.10 49.45 35.02
C ALA A 4 -26.12 48.45 34.43
N TRP A 5 -27.23 48.93 33.87
CA TRP A 5 -28.23 48.07 33.24
C TRP A 5 -27.72 47.46 31.93
N PHE A 6 -26.96 48.23 31.14
CA PHE A 6 -26.35 47.73 29.92
C PHE A 6 -25.33 46.61 30.20
N ILE A 7 -24.49 46.81 31.23
CA ILE A 7 -23.52 45.80 31.68
C ILE A 7 -24.24 44.54 32.16
N PHE A 8 -25.26 44.69 33.01
CA PHE A 8 -26.03 43.55 33.52
C PHE A 8 -26.68 42.73 32.39
N ILE A 9 -27.35 43.39 31.44
CA ILE A 9 -27.98 42.72 30.28
C ILE A 9 -26.93 42.00 29.43
N THR A 10 -25.76 42.61 29.22
CA THR A 10 -24.67 42.00 28.45
C THR A 10 -24.18 40.70 29.10
N PHE A 11 -23.99 40.68 30.42
CA PHE A 11 -23.60 39.46 31.14
C PHE A 11 -24.68 38.37 31.09
N VAL A 12 -25.95 38.76 31.20
CA VAL A 12 -27.07 37.80 31.09
C VAL A 12 -27.12 37.18 29.68
N ILE A 13 -26.98 37.99 28.63
CA ILE A 13 -26.94 37.51 27.25
C ILE A 13 -25.75 36.58 27.03
N ALA A 14 -24.56 36.96 27.50
CA ALA A 14 -23.35 36.14 27.42
C ALA A 14 -23.54 34.78 28.12
N GLY A 15 -24.15 34.76 29.32
CA GLY A 15 -24.44 33.53 30.05
C GLY A 15 -25.46 32.62 29.34
N ILE A 16 -26.53 33.20 28.80
CA ILE A 16 -27.53 32.45 28.01
C ILE A 16 -26.87 31.87 26.75
N GLN A 17 -26.07 32.66 26.06
CA GLN A 17 -25.34 32.22 24.87
C GLN A 17 -24.42 31.05 25.20
N ALA A 18 -23.57 31.17 26.22
CA ALA A 18 -22.67 30.11 26.65
C ALA A 18 -23.43 28.82 27.00
N TYR A 19 -24.59 28.92 27.67
CA TYR A 19 -25.42 27.76 27.99
C TYR A 19 -26.00 27.07 26.75
N ILE A 20 -26.53 27.86 25.78
CA ILE A 20 -27.08 27.35 24.53
C ILE A 20 -26.01 26.62 23.71
N TYR A 21 -24.83 27.24 23.54
CA TYR A 21 -23.73 26.65 22.77
C TYR A 21 -23.10 25.45 23.47
N GLY A 22 -22.96 25.47 24.79
CA GLY A 22 -22.48 24.32 25.55
C GLY A 22 -23.38 23.09 25.41
N LYS A 23 -24.70 23.29 25.41
CA LYS A 23 -25.69 22.19 25.35
C LYS A 23 -26.02 21.72 23.93
N TRP A 24 -26.12 22.65 22.97
CA TRP A 24 -26.62 22.37 21.62
C TRP A 24 -25.62 22.67 20.50
N GLY A 25 -24.44 23.21 20.80
CA GLY A 25 -23.43 23.57 19.80
C GLY A 25 -23.06 22.40 18.89
N LEU A 26 -22.72 21.24 19.46
CA LEU A 26 -22.38 20.01 18.72
C LEU A 26 -23.57 19.09 18.45
N ALA A 27 -24.78 19.46 18.89
CA ALA A 27 -25.97 18.68 18.63
C ALA A 27 -26.27 18.69 17.12
N ARG A 28 -26.63 17.50 16.59
CA ARG A 28 -27.01 17.29 15.19
C ARG A 28 -25.99 17.79 14.15
N ILE A 29 -24.71 17.89 14.53
CA ILE A 29 -23.62 18.01 13.56
C ILE A 29 -23.31 16.60 13.05
N GLN A 30 -23.30 16.46 11.74
CA GLN A 30 -22.85 15.24 11.06
C GLN A 30 -21.54 15.51 10.36
N TYR A 31 -20.67 14.52 10.41
CA TYR A 31 -19.36 14.56 9.81
C TYR A 31 -19.09 13.22 9.13
N THR A 32 -18.56 13.28 7.91
CA THR A 32 -18.10 12.12 7.16
C THR A 32 -16.81 12.46 6.42
N ARG A 33 -15.81 11.59 6.51
CA ARG A 33 -14.56 11.65 5.75
C ARG A 33 -14.55 10.57 4.69
N SER A 34 -14.04 10.91 3.51
CA SER A 34 -13.80 9.95 2.42
C SER A 34 -12.57 10.35 1.61
N PHE A 35 -12.01 9.39 0.88
CA PHE A 35 -10.96 9.63 -0.10
C PHE A 35 -11.54 9.43 -1.50
N ASN A 36 -10.98 10.11 -2.50
CA ASN A 36 -11.36 9.90 -3.90
C ASN A 36 -10.97 8.50 -4.40
N GLU A 37 -9.83 7.98 -3.92
CA GLU A 37 -9.30 6.66 -4.26
C GLU A 37 -9.18 5.79 -3.01
N LYS A 38 -9.28 4.46 -3.18
CA LYS A 38 -9.10 3.50 -2.07
C LYS A 38 -7.64 3.10 -1.85
N ALA A 39 -6.85 3.16 -2.92
CA ALA A 39 -5.44 2.83 -2.88
C ALA A 39 -4.66 3.62 -3.94
N VAL A 40 -3.43 3.97 -3.63
CA VAL A 40 -2.51 4.71 -4.50
C VAL A 40 -1.07 4.26 -4.29
N PHE A 41 -0.16 4.60 -5.20
CA PHE A 41 1.26 4.37 -5.00
C PHE A 41 1.91 5.48 -4.17
N GLU A 42 3.00 5.14 -3.49
CA GLU A 42 3.85 6.13 -2.84
C GLU A 42 4.29 7.23 -3.83
N GLY A 43 4.21 8.48 -3.40
CA GLY A 43 4.45 9.69 -4.20
C GLY A 43 3.22 10.23 -4.92
N GLU A 44 2.13 9.46 -5.02
CA GLU A 44 0.90 9.93 -5.66
C GLU A 44 0.10 10.88 -4.77
N ARG A 45 -0.76 11.67 -5.43
CA ARG A 45 -1.64 12.66 -4.78
C ARG A 45 -3.07 12.14 -4.72
N ILE A 46 -3.72 12.38 -3.59
CA ILE A 46 -5.14 12.06 -3.41
C ILE A 46 -5.91 13.24 -2.84
N GLU A 47 -7.22 13.19 -2.97
CA GLU A 47 -8.14 14.14 -2.35
C GLU A 47 -8.78 13.53 -1.11
N MET A 48 -8.55 14.15 0.04
CA MET A 48 -9.35 13.94 1.24
C MET A 48 -10.58 14.85 1.19
N ILE A 49 -11.74 14.25 1.36
CA ILE A 49 -13.04 14.91 1.26
C ILE A 49 -13.71 14.84 2.63
N ASP A 50 -13.75 15.99 3.29
CA ASP A 50 -14.43 16.18 4.56
C ASP A 50 -15.78 16.86 4.33
N GLU A 51 -16.85 16.19 4.71
CA GLU A 51 -18.21 16.66 4.56
C GLU A 51 -18.86 16.87 5.93
N ILE A 52 -19.26 18.11 6.20
CA ILE A 52 -19.87 18.53 7.46
C ILE A 52 -21.26 19.10 7.20
N SER A 53 -22.24 18.72 8.03
CA SER A 53 -23.61 19.23 7.93
C SER A 53 -24.14 19.66 9.30
N ASN A 54 -24.64 20.89 9.37
CA ASN A 54 -25.31 21.44 10.54
C ASN A 54 -26.83 21.22 10.46
N ARG A 55 -27.37 20.13 11.03
CA ARG A 55 -28.81 19.81 10.95
C ARG A 55 -29.65 20.47 12.06
N LYS A 56 -29.38 21.73 12.36
CA LYS A 56 -30.12 22.54 13.34
C LYS A 56 -30.18 24.00 12.92
N LEU A 57 -31.09 24.73 13.59
CA LEU A 57 -31.29 26.17 13.39
C LEU A 57 -30.18 27.01 14.04
N LEU A 58 -29.49 26.50 15.06
CA LEU A 58 -28.42 27.24 15.73
C LEU A 58 -27.18 27.30 14.81
N PRO A 59 -26.69 28.49 14.42
CA PRO A 59 -25.44 28.61 13.69
C PRO A 59 -24.26 28.16 14.56
N VAL A 60 -23.21 27.68 13.93
CA VAL A 60 -21.96 27.30 14.57
C VAL A 60 -20.89 28.23 14.02
N PRO A 61 -20.58 29.34 14.72
CA PRO A 61 -19.71 30.39 14.21
C PRO A 61 -18.29 29.87 13.96
N TRP A 62 -17.83 28.95 14.82
CA TRP A 62 -16.60 28.22 14.65
C TRP A 62 -16.78 26.76 15.09
N LEU A 63 -16.25 25.84 14.29
CA LEU A 63 -16.18 24.42 14.56
C LEU A 63 -14.74 24.00 14.26
N ARG A 64 -14.02 23.59 15.30
CA ARG A 64 -12.68 23.02 15.19
C ARG A 64 -12.81 21.53 14.97
N LEU A 65 -12.20 21.07 13.90
CA LEU A 65 -12.03 19.67 13.57
C LEU A 65 -10.58 19.30 13.84
N GLU A 66 -10.35 18.31 14.68
CA GLU A 66 -9.02 17.79 14.99
C GLU A 66 -9.01 16.28 14.74
N SER A 67 -8.05 15.84 13.94
CA SER A 67 -7.89 14.43 13.58
C SER A 67 -6.41 14.07 13.61
N LYS A 68 -6.10 12.90 14.17
CA LYS A 68 -4.74 12.36 14.11
C LYS A 68 -4.48 11.86 12.68
N ILE A 69 -3.46 12.39 12.03
CA ILE A 69 -3.06 12.04 10.67
C ILE A 69 -1.57 11.77 10.67
N SER A 70 -1.13 10.70 9.98
CA SER A 70 0.31 10.39 9.91
C SER A 70 1.04 11.52 9.19
N ALA A 71 2.25 11.84 9.64
CA ALA A 71 3.14 12.78 8.98
C ALA A 71 3.51 12.37 7.54
N ASP A 72 3.35 11.08 7.21
CA ASP A 72 3.55 10.55 5.86
C ASP A 72 2.46 10.99 4.85
N LEU A 73 1.36 11.56 5.33
CA LEU A 73 0.29 12.09 4.49
C LEU A 73 0.37 13.61 4.50
N GLN A 74 1.17 14.15 3.60
CA GLN A 74 1.50 15.57 3.59
C GLN A 74 0.41 16.37 2.91
N PHE A 75 -0.23 17.26 3.66
CA PHE A 75 -1.19 18.22 3.13
C PHE A 75 -0.49 19.30 2.30
N GLN A 76 -1.00 19.58 1.12
CA GLN A 76 -0.54 20.71 0.34
C GLN A 76 -1.12 21.99 0.96
N ARG A 77 -0.26 22.87 1.52
CA ARG A 77 -0.66 24.22 1.91
C ARG A 77 -1.15 24.96 0.68
N GLN A 78 -2.46 25.17 0.58
CA GLN A 78 -3.06 25.76 -0.61
C GLN A 78 -3.15 27.29 -0.51
N SER A 79 -2.99 27.89 0.69
CA SER A 79 -2.83 29.34 0.88
C SER A 79 -2.43 29.74 2.31
N ASP A 80 -1.85 30.93 2.49
CA ASP A 80 -1.60 31.57 3.80
C ASP A 80 -2.89 31.92 4.58
N LEU A 81 -4.07 31.65 4.00
CA LEU A 81 -5.40 31.88 4.58
C LEU A 81 -6.04 30.60 5.13
N ASP A 82 -5.38 29.44 4.97
CA ASP A 82 -5.86 28.20 5.54
C ASP A 82 -5.63 28.24 7.05
N ASN A 83 -6.72 28.15 7.82
CA ASN A 83 -6.74 27.99 9.28
C ASN A 83 -6.20 26.61 9.70
N GLU A 84 -5.09 26.20 9.12
CA GLU A 84 -4.41 24.92 9.31
C GLU A 84 -3.20 25.15 10.20
N ILE A 85 -3.38 24.78 11.47
CA ILE A 85 -2.28 24.75 12.43
C ILE A 85 -1.85 23.30 12.50
N ASP A 86 -0.93 22.93 11.61
CA ASP A 86 -0.28 21.63 11.63
C ASP A 86 0.72 21.63 12.79
N SER A 87 0.44 20.84 13.82
CA SER A 87 1.25 20.77 15.04
C SER A 87 1.47 19.30 15.39
N GLY A 88 2.47 18.69 14.75
CA GLY A 88 2.82 17.28 14.95
C GLY A 88 1.82 16.33 14.27
N ASP A 89 1.37 15.30 14.99
CA ASP A 89 0.48 14.24 14.47
C ASP A 89 -0.98 14.67 14.24
N PHE A 90 -1.34 15.93 14.50
CA PHE A 90 -2.74 16.38 14.52
C PHE A 90 -3.02 17.43 13.45
N HIS A 91 -3.89 17.05 12.51
CA HIS A 91 -4.44 17.97 11.52
C HIS A 91 -5.65 18.71 12.09
N ARG A 92 -5.58 20.04 12.07
CA ARG A 92 -6.61 20.94 12.60
C ARG A 92 -7.22 21.77 11.50
N THR A 93 -8.54 21.77 11.42
CA THR A 93 -9.29 22.61 10.49
C THR A 93 -10.38 23.40 11.22
N LEU A 94 -10.58 24.65 10.85
CA LEU A 94 -11.68 25.48 11.32
C LEU A 94 -12.77 25.63 10.25
N PHE A 95 -14.02 25.45 10.65
CA PHE A 95 -15.21 25.66 9.83
C PHE A 95 -16.17 26.66 10.47
N SER A 96 -16.97 27.32 9.66
CA SER A 96 -18.14 28.07 10.10
C SER A 96 -19.37 27.50 9.40
N LEU A 97 -20.45 27.24 10.14
CA LEU A 97 -21.65 26.59 9.61
C LEU A 97 -22.91 27.37 9.98
N MET A 98 -23.58 27.89 8.98
CA MET A 98 -24.90 28.48 9.11
C MET A 98 -25.98 27.40 9.38
N PRO A 99 -27.19 27.83 9.76
CA PRO A 99 -28.31 26.91 9.97
C PRO A 99 -28.57 26.06 8.73
N TYR A 100 -28.70 24.74 8.90
CA TYR A 100 -28.93 23.78 7.82
C TYR A 100 -27.87 23.78 6.70
N GLN A 101 -26.71 24.40 6.93
CA GLN A 101 -25.64 24.45 5.94
C GLN A 101 -24.89 23.11 5.89
N LYS A 102 -24.51 22.74 4.67
CA LYS A 102 -23.61 21.62 4.38
C LYS A 102 -22.37 22.17 3.68
N VAL A 103 -21.19 21.81 4.18
CA VAL A 103 -19.90 22.21 3.64
C VAL A 103 -19.13 20.96 3.25
N LYS A 104 -18.54 20.97 2.06
CA LYS A 104 -17.67 19.92 1.55
C LYS A 104 -16.31 20.53 1.28
N ARG A 105 -15.30 20.18 2.06
CA ARG A 105 -13.91 20.60 1.86
C ARG A 105 -13.16 19.47 1.17
N ARG A 106 -12.40 19.83 0.14
CA ARG A 106 -11.49 18.92 -0.55
C ARG A 106 -10.08 19.40 -0.28
N GLN A 107 -9.24 18.51 0.22
CA GLN A 107 -7.84 18.79 0.53
C GLN A 107 -6.98 17.83 -0.26
N HIS A 108 -5.96 18.36 -0.93
CA HIS A 108 -4.98 17.55 -1.63
C HIS A 108 -3.89 17.14 -0.64
N LEU A 109 -3.55 15.86 -0.66
CA LEU A 109 -2.44 15.32 0.10
C LEU A 109 -1.55 14.45 -0.77
N THR A 110 -0.27 14.41 -0.43
CA THR A 110 0.73 13.55 -1.09
C THR A 110 1.09 12.43 -0.13
N CYS A 111 0.99 11.19 -0.61
CA CYS A 111 1.33 10.01 0.17
C CYS A 111 2.84 9.77 0.08
N THR A 112 3.62 10.11 1.10
CA THR A 112 5.10 10.05 1.02
C THR A 112 5.70 8.74 1.46
N LYS A 113 4.95 7.87 2.15
CA LYS A 113 5.42 6.55 2.57
C LYS A 113 4.32 5.52 2.32
N ARG A 114 4.71 4.32 1.89
CA ARG A 114 3.80 3.17 1.82
C ARG A 114 3.24 2.82 3.20
N GLY A 115 2.01 2.30 3.23
CA GLY A 115 1.37 1.96 4.49
C GLY A 115 -0.12 1.76 4.38
N PHE A 116 -0.69 1.30 5.48
CA PHE A 116 -2.14 1.27 5.67
C PHE A 116 -2.53 2.31 6.71
N TYR A 117 -3.22 3.36 6.26
CA TYR A 117 -3.61 4.49 7.09
C TYR A 117 -5.10 4.42 7.40
N GLN A 118 -5.44 4.29 8.69
CA GLN A 118 -6.81 4.19 9.16
C GLN A 118 -7.17 5.41 10.01
N PHE A 119 -8.34 5.98 9.71
CA PHE A 119 -8.93 7.09 10.44
C PHE A 119 -10.23 6.61 11.05
N GLN A 120 -10.29 6.50 12.38
CA GLN A 120 -11.48 5.95 13.05
C GLN A 120 -12.38 7.02 13.62
N THR A 121 -11.78 8.04 14.23
CA THR A 121 -12.50 9.08 14.98
C THR A 121 -11.96 10.46 14.65
N VAL A 122 -12.85 11.44 14.80
CA VAL A 122 -12.52 12.86 14.67
C VAL A 122 -13.07 13.60 15.87
N SER A 123 -12.26 14.49 16.43
CA SER A 123 -12.63 15.35 17.54
C SER A 123 -13.21 16.65 16.99
N LEU A 124 -14.45 16.94 17.38
CA LEU A 124 -15.12 18.20 17.07
C LEU A 124 -15.19 19.05 18.33
N SER A 125 -14.79 20.31 18.20
CA SER A 125 -14.90 21.31 19.26
C SER A 125 -15.58 22.56 18.76
N THR A 126 -16.44 23.13 19.58
CA THR A 126 -17.09 24.41 19.29
C THR A 126 -17.33 25.13 20.61
N GLY A 127 -17.64 26.41 20.55
CA GLY A 127 -17.92 27.21 21.72
C GLY A 127 -18.81 28.38 21.36
N ASP A 128 -19.06 29.21 22.36
CA ASP A 128 -19.74 30.47 22.16
C ASP A 128 -18.83 31.47 21.40
N VAL A 129 -19.43 32.58 20.96
CA VAL A 129 -18.71 33.62 20.20
C VAL A 129 -17.73 34.39 21.10
N LEU A 130 -17.98 34.43 22.41
CA LEU A 130 -17.13 35.12 23.38
C LEU A 130 -16.01 34.20 23.92
N GLY A 131 -16.01 32.91 23.56
CA GLY A 131 -14.99 31.95 23.98
C GLY A 131 -15.03 31.60 25.46
N ILE A 132 -16.16 31.79 26.13
CA ILE A 132 -16.34 31.54 27.57
C ILE A 132 -16.38 30.03 27.86
N GLY A 133 -16.91 29.22 26.94
CA GLY A 133 -17.01 27.77 27.09
C GLY A 133 -16.78 27.02 25.78
N GLU A 134 -15.92 26.00 25.84
CA GLU A 134 -15.73 25.03 24.76
C GLU A 134 -16.44 23.71 25.09
N THR A 135 -17.09 23.12 24.11
CA THR A 135 -17.65 21.77 24.17
C THR A 135 -16.95 20.88 23.15
N PHE A 136 -16.78 19.61 23.50
CA PHE A 136 -16.02 18.63 22.75
C PHE A 136 -16.86 17.39 22.49
N LYS A 137 -16.74 16.81 21.30
CA LYS A 137 -17.38 15.55 20.94
C LYS A 137 -16.50 14.77 19.96
N SER A 138 -16.19 13.53 20.31
CA SER A 138 -15.60 12.58 19.37
C SER A 138 -16.70 11.95 18.52
N VAL A 139 -16.50 11.95 17.20
CA VAL A 139 -17.43 11.37 16.22
C VAL A 139 -16.73 10.26 15.46
N PRO A 140 -17.31 9.04 15.38
CA PRO A 140 -16.77 7.97 14.56
C PRO A 140 -16.94 8.33 13.07
N SER A 141 -15.85 8.27 12.32
CA SER A 141 -15.83 8.50 10.88
C SER A 141 -14.77 7.60 10.25
N PRO A 142 -15.06 6.29 10.10
CA PRO A 142 -14.12 5.34 9.54
C PRO A 142 -13.80 5.70 8.09
N ALA A 143 -12.52 5.95 7.82
CA ALA A 143 -11.96 6.09 6.48
C ALA A 143 -10.60 5.41 6.46
N GLU A 144 -10.20 4.89 5.31
CA GLU A 144 -8.91 4.22 5.14
C GLU A 144 -8.34 4.52 3.76
N ILE A 145 -7.01 4.52 3.69
CA ILE A 145 -6.25 4.61 2.44
C ILE A 145 -5.08 3.64 2.51
N ILE A 146 -4.88 2.91 1.43
CA ILE A 146 -3.74 2.00 1.25
C ILE A 146 -2.74 2.67 0.32
N VAL A 147 -1.49 2.83 0.77
CA VAL A 147 -0.40 3.35 -0.05
C VAL A 147 0.53 2.20 -0.40
N TYR A 148 0.59 1.84 -1.66
CA TYR A 148 1.43 0.77 -2.19
C TYR A 148 2.91 1.20 -2.24
N PRO A 149 3.85 0.25 -2.12
CA PRO A 149 5.26 0.52 -2.39
C PRO A 149 5.43 1.12 -3.79
N PRO A 150 6.41 2.02 -4.01
CA PRO A 150 6.67 2.56 -5.33
C PRO A 150 7.12 1.43 -6.28
N LEU A 151 7.00 1.69 -7.58
CA LEU A 151 7.39 0.74 -8.62
C LEU A 151 8.62 1.26 -9.35
N LEU A 152 9.58 0.38 -9.57
CA LEU A 152 10.81 0.65 -10.29
C LEU A 152 10.81 -0.09 -11.64
N PRO A 153 11.35 0.52 -12.69
CA PRO A 153 11.67 -0.20 -13.91
C PRO A 153 12.60 -1.39 -13.63
N MET A 154 12.35 -2.54 -14.27
CA MET A 154 13.17 -3.75 -14.06
C MET A 154 14.67 -3.56 -14.30
N LYS A 155 15.05 -2.61 -15.17
CA LYS A 155 16.46 -2.25 -15.43
C LYS A 155 17.18 -1.63 -14.23
N ASP A 156 16.43 -1.07 -13.28
CA ASP A 156 16.96 -0.38 -12.11
C ASP A 156 17.05 -1.32 -10.90
N ILE A 157 16.56 -2.56 -11.04
CA ILE A 157 16.68 -3.62 -10.04
C ILE A 157 17.96 -4.42 -10.31
N PRO A 158 18.87 -4.55 -9.33
CA PRO A 158 20.17 -5.20 -9.52
C PRO A 158 20.04 -6.73 -9.51
N LEU A 159 19.34 -7.30 -10.50
CA LEU A 159 19.24 -8.75 -10.66
C LEU A 159 20.62 -9.35 -10.98
N PRO A 160 20.96 -10.52 -10.44
CA PRO A 160 22.18 -11.24 -10.81
C PRO A 160 22.29 -11.44 -12.33
N ALA A 161 23.50 -11.31 -12.88
CA ALA A 161 23.73 -11.41 -14.33
C ALA A 161 23.36 -12.79 -14.93
N HIS A 162 23.28 -13.83 -14.09
CA HIS A 162 22.84 -15.18 -14.45
C HIS A 162 21.43 -15.50 -13.93
N SER A 163 20.63 -14.47 -13.66
CA SER A 163 19.29 -14.63 -13.12
C SER A 163 18.40 -15.42 -14.08
N TRP A 164 17.80 -16.50 -13.59
CA TRP A 164 16.79 -17.21 -14.36
C TRP A 164 15.56 -16.34 -14.56
N LEU A 165 15.29 -15.35 -13.70
CA LEU A 165 14.23 -14.39 -13.96
C LEU A 165 14.50 -13.66 -15.30
N GLY A 166 15.75 -13.31 -15.58
CA GLY A 166 16.21 -12.80 -16.88
C GLY A 166 16.06 -13.82 -18.02
N ASP A 167 16.45 -15.07 -17.78
CA ASP A 167 16.37 -16.12 -18.79
C ASP A 167 14.94 -16.60 -19.07
N ILE A 168 14.03 -16.66 -18.09
CA ILE A 168 12.61 -17.01 -18.23
C ILE A 168 11.95 -16.01 -19.17
N ILE A 169 12.28 -14.73 -19.04
CA ILE A 169 11.83 -13.66 -19.95
C ILE A 169 12.29 -13.96 -21.38
N VAL A 170 13.57 -14.29 -21.59
CA VAL A 170 14.13 -14.55 -22.92
C VAL A 170 13.63 -15.88 -23.51
N ARG A 171 13.51 -16.93 -22.70
CA ARG A 171 13.10 -18.28 -23.12
C ARG A 171 11.62 -18.36 -23.45
N ARG A 172 10.76 -17.59 -22.76
CA ARG A 172 9.34 -17.46 -23.13
C ARG A 172 9.15 -16.79 -24.50
N TRP A 173 10.16 -16.16 -25.08
CA TRP A 173 10.10 -15.71 -26.48
C TRP A 173 10.59 -16.78 -27.46
N ILE A 174 11.25 -17.84 -26.97
CA ILE A 174 12.03 -18.76 -27.81
C ILE A 174 11.38 -20.15 -27.97
N ILE A 175 10.62 -20.66 -27.00
CA ILE A 175 10.02 -22.00 -27.07
C ILE A 175 8.50 -21.93 -26.87
N GLU A 176 7.75 -21.92 -27.98
CA GLU A 176 6.28 -22.01 -27.99
C GLU A 176 5.82 -23.45 -27.70
N ASP A 177 4.73 -23.64 -26.97
CA ASP A 177 4.18 -24.97 -26.73
C ASP A 177 3.43 -25.49 -27.98
N PRO A 178 3.76 -26.69 -28.50
CA PRO A 178 3.16 -27.21 -29.71
C PRO A 178 1.64 -27.51 -29.62
N PHE A 179 1.10 -27.65 -28.41
CA PHE A 179 -0.28 -28.03 -28.10
C PHE A 179 -1.17 -26.84 -27.69
N LEU A 180 -0.59 -25.77 -27.15
CA LEU A 180 -1.34 -24.59 -26.71
C LEU A 180 -1.50 -23.59 -27.86
N THR A 181 -2.70 -23.44 -28.43
CA THR A 181 -2.96 -22.51 -29.54
C THR A 181 -3.77 -21.30 -29.07
N SER A 182 -3.17 -20.10 -29.07
CA SER A 182 -3.79 -18.84 -28.62
C SER A 182 -4.48 -18.06 -29.74
N GLY A 183 -4.21 -18.40 -31.01
CA GLY A 183 -4.92 -17.81 -32.14
C GLY A 183 -4.39 -18.26 -33.50
N VAL A 184 -4.71 -17.49 -34.54
CA VAL A 184 -4.16 -17.67 -35.90
C VAL A 184 -3.65 -16.33 -36.42
N ARG A 185 -2.55 -16.37 -37.19
CA ARG A 185 -1.97 -15.20 -37.87
C ARG A 185 -1.60 -15.55 -39.30
N ASP A 186 -1.42 -14.54 -40.14
CA ASP A 186 -0.91 -14.71 -41.49
C ASP A 186 0.49 -15.36 -41.48
N TYR A 187 0.71 -16.27 -42.41
CA TYR A 187 1.99 -16.94 -42.63
C TYR A 187 3.03 -15.92 -43.11
N SER A 188 4.20 -15.92 -42.47
CA SER A 188 5.35 -15.11 -42.87
C SER A 188 6.50 -15.99 -43.36
N TYR A 189 7.31 -15.44 -44.26
CA TYR A 189 8.45 -16.16 -44.83
C TYR A 189 9.47 -16.48 -43.73
N GLY A 190 9.62 -17.76 -43.39
CA GLY A 190 10.42 -18.24 -42.26
C GLY A 190 9.64 -19.11 -41.27
N ASP A 191 8.30 -19.07 -41.33
CA ASP A 191 7.46 -19.94 -40.51
C ASP A 191 7.55 -21.40 -40.99
N PRO A 192 7.73 -22.37 -40.07
CA PRO A 192 7.85 -23.77 -40.44
C PRO A 192 6.51 -24.31 -40.95
N LEU A 193 6.53 -25.09 -42.02
CA LEU A 193 5.29 -25.60 -42.67
C LEU A 193 4.42 -26.47 -41.73
N ASN A 194 5.00 -27.04 -40.68
CA ASN A 194 4.27 -27.82 -39.67
C ASN A 194 3.41 -26.97 -38.71
N SER A 195 3.56 -25.64 -38.71
CA SER A 195 2.74 -24.72 -37.90
C SER A 195 1.54 -24.17 -38.67
N VAL A 196 1.39 -24.51 -39.96
CA VAL A 196 0.27 -24.08 -40.81
C VAL A 196 -1.04 -24.69 -40.31
N ASN A 197 -2.00 -23.81 -40.03
CA ASN A 197 -3.36 -24.21 -39.69
C ASN A 197 -4.19 -24.35 -40.97
N TRP A 198 -4.25 -25.56 -41.51
CA TRP A 198 -4.98 -25.84 -42.76
C TRP A 198 -6.47 -25.51 -42.68
N LYS A 199 -7.09 -25.67 -41.50
CA LYS A 199 -8.51 -25.37 -41.29
C LYS A 199 -8.79 -23.87 -41.34
N ALA A 200 -7.92 -23.05 -40.75
CA ALA A 200 -8.00 -21.60 -40.84
C ALA A 200 -7.67 -21.11 -42.26
N THR A 201 -6.64 -21.68 -42.88
CA THR A 201 -6.22 -21.38 -44.26
C THR A 201 -7.35 -21.63 -45.26
N ALA A 202 -8.08 -22.74 -45.12
CA ALA A 202 -9.22 -23.05 -45.98
C ALA A 202 -10.39 -22.06 -45.83
N ARG A 203 -10.54 -21.39 -44.67
CA ARG A 203 -11.59 -20.40 -44.42
C ARG A 203 -11.23 -19.00 -44.93
N THR A 204 -9.97 -18.60 -44.79
CA THR A 204 -9.51 -17.25 -45.16
C THR A 204 -8.90 -17.18 -46.57
N ASN A 205 -8.72 -18.35 -47.21
CA ASN A 205 -8.08 -18.51 -48.52
C ASN A 205 -6.67 -17.90 -48.60
N ARG A 206 -5.99 -17.79 -47.45
CA ARG A 206 -4.62 -17.29 -47.27
C ARG A 206 -3.94 -18.20 -46.26
N LEU A 207 -2.65 -18.50 -46.47
CA LEU A 207 -1.88 -19.32 -45.53
C LEU A 207 -1.89 -18.70 -44.13
N GLN A 208 -2.45 -19.45 -43.17
CA GLN A 208 -2.52 -19.08 -41.76
C GLN A 208 -1.64 -20.01 -40.94
N VAL A 209 -0.97 -19.47 -39.94
CA VAL A 209 -0.18 -20.19 -38.94
C VAL A 209 -0.92 -20.15 -37.61
N SER A 210 -0.97 -21.29 -36.92
CA SER A 210 -1.44 -21.34 -35.54
C SER A 210 -0.48 -20.57 -34.66
N LYS A 211 -0.94 -19.50 -34.01
CA LYS A 211 -0.17 -18.81 -32.97
C LYS A 211 -0.19 -19.69 -31.73
N ARG A 212 0.97 -20.23 -31.38
CA ARG A 212 1.15 -21.05 -30.19
C ARG A 212 1.42 -20.17 -28.97
N ASP A 213 1.05 -20.68 -27.82
CA ASP A 213 1.19 -20.04 -26.51
C ASP A 213 2.11 -20.91 -25.65
N PHE A 214 2.49 -20.44 -24.47
CA PHE A 214 3.55 -21.06 -23.65
C PHE A 214 2.95 -21.89 -22.52
N SER A 215 3.38 -23.16 -22.36
CA SER A 215 2.81 -24.11 -21.36
C SER A 215 3.70 -24.39 -20.14
N ALA A 216 4.80 -23.66 -19.94
CA ALA A 216 5.57 -23.84 -18.73
C ALA A 216 4.87 -23.12 -17.56
N ASP A 217 4.33 -23.91 -16.63
CA ASP A 217 3.66 -23.43 -15.42
C ASP A 217 4.73 -22.96 -14.42
N HIS A 218 5.33 -21.81 -14.71
CA HIS A 218 6.32 -21.20 -13.82
C HIS A 218 5.59 -20.50 -12.68
N HIS A 219 5.76 -21.04 -11.47
CA HIS A 219 5.36 -20.40 -10.24
C HIS A 219 6.56 -19.62 -9.70
N LEU A 220 6.45 -18.30 -9.63
CA LEU A 220 7.41 -17.43 -8.97
C LEU A 220 6.97 -17.19 -7.54
N MET A 221 7.83 -17.45 -6.57
CA MET A 221 7.62 -17.07 -5.18
C MET A 221 8.65 -16.02 -4.78
N ILE A 222 8.19 -14.82 -4.42
CA ILE A 222 9.07 -13.74 -3.99
C ILE A 222 9.13 -13.73 -2.47
N TYR A 223 10.30 -13.98 -1.91
CA TYR A 223 10.54 -13.95 -0.47
C TYR A 223 11.38 -12.76 -0.05
N ILE A 224 10.94 -12.07 1.01
CA ILE A 224 11.74 -11.03 1.67
C ILE A 224 12.12 -11.50 3.07
N ASN A 225 13.42 -11.41 3.37
CA ASN A 225 13.94 -11.63 4.70
C ASN A 225 14.09 -10.30 5.46
N PHE A 226 13.36 -10.16 6.56
CA PHE A 226 13.43 -9.02 7.48
C PHE A 226 14.49 -9.19 8.59
N ASN A 227 15.13 -10.35 8.72
CA ASN A 227 16.23 -10.54 9.67
C ASN A 227 17.48 -9.78 9.20
N GLN A 228 18.00 -8.91 10.07
CA GLN A 228 19.30 -8.23 9.86
C GLN A 228 20.44 -8.89 10.62
N ASN A 229 20.14 -9.78 11.57
CA ASN A 229 21.12 -10.49 12.40
C ASN A 229 20.73 -11.96 12.52
N GLU A 230 21.73 -12.83 12.74
CA GLU A 230 21.56 -14.29 12.73
C GLU A 230 20.89 -14.83 14.01
N ASP A 231 21.27 -14.33 15.19
CA ASP A 231 20.91 -15.00 16.46
C ASP A 231 20.15 -14.11 17.46
N ILE A 232 20.02 -12.81 17.23
CA ILE A 232 19.40 -11.89 18.19
C ILE A 232 18.30 -11.07 17.51
N TRP A 233 17.12 -11.11 18.12
CA TRP A 233 16.03 -10.19 17.84
C TRP A 233 16.41 -8.78 18.29
N ARG A 234 16.98 -8.03 17.36
CA ARG A 234 17.25 -6.60 17.55
C ARG A 234 16.20 -5.78 16.81
N PRO A 235 15.89 -4.57 17.30
CA PRO A 235 15.19 -3.59 16.49
C PRO A 235 15.87 -3.48 15.13
N ILE A 236 15.06 -3.40 14.08
CA ILE A 236 15.53 -3.22 12.72
C ILE A 236 16.22 -1.85 12.67
N ILE A 237 17.45 -1.83 12.18
CA ILE A 237 18.30 -0.63 12.16
C ILE A 237 18.18 0.07 10.80
N ASP A 238 18.19 -0.72 9.73
CA ASP A 238 18.12 -0.21 8.35
C ASP A 238 16.71 -0.42 7.78
N GLU A 239 15.76 0.43 8.21
CA GLU A 239 14.40 0.44 7.64
C GLU A 239 14.41 0.75 6.13
N PRO A 240 15.18 1.73 5.61
CA PRO A 240 15.21 2.05 4.18
C PRO A 240 15.59 0.85 3.30
N LEU A 241 16.49 -0.02 3.76
CA LEU A 241 16.86 -1.23 3.03
C LEU A 241 15.69 -2.19 2.84
N LEU A 242 14.83 -2.34 3.86
CA LEU A 242 13.64 -3.20 3.79
C LEU A 242 12.52 -2.56 2.98
N GLU A 243 12.37 -1.23 3.04
CA GLU A 243 11.48 -0.48 2.15
C GLU A 243 11.87 -0.69 0.67
N LYS A 244 13.18 -0.67 0.39
CA LYS A 244 13.74 -0.97 -0.93
C LYS A 244 13.49 -2.43 -1.34
N ALA A 245 13.58 -3.37 -0.41
CA ALA A 245 13.25 -4.78 -0.66
C ALA A 245 11.78 -4.96 -1.09
N LEU A 246 10.86 -4.27 -0.42
CA LEU A 246 9.43 -4.29 -0.76
C LEU A 246 9.16 -3.60 -2.09
N THR A 247 9.86 -2.51 -2.39
CA THR A 247 9.82 -1.84 -3.69
C THR A 247 10.25 -2.80 -4.81
N TYR A 248 11.35 -3.54 -4.63
CA TYR A 248 11.80 -4.55 -5.58
C TYR A 248 10.78 -5.68 -5.73
N ALA A 249 10.27 -6.23 -4.62
CA ALA A 249 9.26 -7.28 -4.67
C ALA A 249 7.98 -6.85 -5.39
N ALA A 250 7.48 -5.63 -5.12
CA ALA A 250 6.31 -5.08 -5.79
C ALA A 250 6.54 -4.93 -7.30
N SER A 251 7.69 -4.40 -7.69
CA SER A 251 8.07 -4.19 -9.09
C SER A 251 8.19 -5.52 -9.84
N ILE A 252 8.85 -6.50 -9.23
CA ILE A 252 9.02 -7.84 -9.80
C ILE A 252 7.67 -8.56 -9.89
N ALA A 253 6.82 -8.47 -8.86
CA ALA A 253 5.49 -9.07 -8.87
C ALA A 253 4.61 -8.49 -9.99
N GLN A 254 4.62 -7.16 -10.16
CA GLN A 254 3.92 -6.51 -11.27
C GLN A 254 4.43 -7.03 -12.61
N TYR A 255 5.74 -7.05 -12.78
CA TYR A 255 6.35 -7.48 -14.03
C TYR A 255 6.04 -8.95 -14.34
N ALA A 256 6.20 -9.84 -13.36
CA ALA A 256 5.95 -11.27 -13.51
C ALA A 256 4.48 -11.56 -13.87
N ILE A 257 3.53 -10.99 -13.12
CA ILE A 257 2.09 -11.15 -13.41
C ILE A 257 1.73 -10.53 -14.77
N ALA A 258 2.28 -9.36 -15.12
CA ALA A 258 2.04 -8.74 -16.43
C ALA A 258 2.55 -9.58 -17.60
N ASN A 259 3.60 -10.38 -17.39
CA ASN A 259 4.11 -11.33 -18.37
C ASN A 259 3.43 -12.70 -18.28
N GLY A 260 2.45 -12.87 -17.39
CA GLY A 260 1.68 -14.10 -17.24
C GLY A 260 2.40 -15.21 -16.49
N ILE A 261 3.22 -14.86 -15.50
CA ILE A 261 3.86 -15.78 -14.54
C ILE A 261 3.04 -15.77 -13.25
N SER A 262 2.62 -16.95 -12.78
CA SER A 262 1.92 -17.07 -11.50
C SER A 262 2.85 -16.64 -10.37
N THR A 263 2.48 -15.61 -9.62
CA THR A 263 3.38 -14.99 -8.63
C THR A 263 2.78 -14.99 -7.25
N GLY A 264 3.56 -15.49 -6.29
CA GLY A 264 3.28 -15.49 -4.86
C GLY A 264 4.24 -14.58 -4.11
N PHE A 265 3.94 -14.34 -2.84
CA PHE A 265 4.76 -13.51 -1.97
C PHE A 265 4.83 -14.11 -0.58
N GLY A 266 5.99 -14.03 0.05
CA GLY A 266 6.14 -14.36 1.46
C GLY A 266 7.20 -13.54 2.16
N CYS A 267 7.03 -13.38 3.46
CA CYS A 267 8.04 -12.75 4.31
C CYS A 267 7.89 -13.23 5.74
N ASN A 268 8.98 -13.22 6.49
CA ASN A 268 8.99 -13.50 7.93
C ASN A 268 8.57 -12.29 8.79
N ALA A 269 7.91 -11.30 8.19
CA ALA A 269 7.30 -10.16 8.87
C ALA A 269 5.79 -10.39 9.09
N TYR A 270 5.11 -9.41 9.68
CA TYR A 270 3.68 -9.49 10.01
C TYR A 270 2.94 -8.20 9.62
N PHE A 271 1.63 -8.31 9.44
CA PHE A 271 0.73 -7.16 9.31
C PHE A 271 -0.11 -6.90 10.57
N ASP A 272 -0.37 -7.95 11.37
CA ASP A 272 -1.16 -7.88 12.61
C ASP A 272 -0.24 -7.97 13.83
N GLU A 273 -0.16 -6.89 14.61
CA GLU A 273 0.65 -6.80 15.82
C GLU A 273 0.22 -7.78 16.92
N MET A 274 -1.04 -8.21 16.94
CA MET A 274 -1.55 -9.12 17.97
C MET A 274 -1.15 -10.58 17.71
N LYS A 275 -1.24 -11.05 16.47
CA LYS A 275 -0.92 -12.44 16.11
C LYS A 275 0.54 -12.65 15.76
N LYS A 276 1.17 -11.67 15.09
CA LYS A 276 2.54 -11.74 14.55
C LYS A 276 2.81 -13.03 13.77
N GLU A 277 1.90 -13.40 12.88
CA GLU A 277 2.10 -14.55 11.98
C GLU A 277 2.94 -14.13 10.76
N PRO A 278 3.82 -15.00 10.25
CA PRO A 278 4.53 -14.76 9.02
C PRO A 278 3.55 -14.78 7.83
N ILE A 279 3.90 -14.06 6.78
CA ILE A 279 3.03 -13.89 5.61
C ILE A 279 3.47 -14.85 4.51
N ARG A 280 2.52 -15.59 3.95
CA ARG A 280 2.71 -16.43 2.76
C ARG A 280 1.44 -16.41 1.91
N ILE A 281 1.60 -16.06 0.65
CA ILE A 281 0.54 -15.98 -0.36
C ILE A 281 0.99 -16.87 -1.51
N GLU A 282 0.18 -17.88 -1.82
CA GLU A 282 0.47 -18.84 -2.87
C GLU A 282 0.49 -18.16 -4.26
N PRO A 283 1.25 -18.71 -5.22
CA PRO A 283 1.34 -18.13 -6.55
C PRO A 283 0.03 -18.25 -7.33
N GLU A 284 -0.47 -17.11 -7.80
CA GLU A 284 -1.59 -17.05 -8.74
C GLU A 284 -1.28 -16.05 -9.86
N ASN A 285 -1.99 -16.17 -10.97
CA ASN A 285 -1.87 -15.25 -12.09
C ASN A 285 -3.20 -14.53 -12.34
N SER A 286 -3.43 -13.44 -11.61
CA SER A 286 -4.61 -12.61 -11.82
C SER A 286 -4.36 -11.14 -11.43
N LYS A 287 -5.19 -10.23 -11.96
CA LYS A 287 -5.14 -8.82 -11.53
C LYS A 287 -5.52 -8.67 -10.05
N GLN A 288 -6.41 -9.53 -9.56
CA GLN A 288 -6.81 -9.54 -8.15
C GLN A 288 -5.68 -10.01 -7.25
N GLN A 289 -4.90 -11.00 -7.70
CA GLN A 289 -3.67 -11.42 -7.03
C GLN A 289 -2.69 -10.25 -6.94
N LEU A 290 -2.40 -9.56 -8.05
CA LEU A 290 -1.48 -8.42 -8.03
C LEU A 290 -1.93 -7.33 -7.02
N ALA A 291 -3.22 -6.99 -7.01
CA ALA A 291 -3.77 -6.05 -6.04
C ALA A 291 -3.62 -6.57 -4.59
N HIS A 292 -3.87 -7.86 -4.37
CA HIS A 292 -3.70 -8.49 -3.05
C HIS A 292 -2.24 -8.49 -2.58
N LEU A 293 -1.29 -8.74 -3.48
CA LEU A 293 0.14 -8.65 -3.22
C LEU A 293 0.53 -7.21 -2.82
N PHE A 294 0.11 -6.20 -3.57
CA PHE A 294 0.38 -4.80 -3.24
C PHE A 294 -0.23 -4.36 -1.92
N GLU A 295 -1.49 -4.72 -1.65
CA GLU A 295 -2.13 -4.45 -0.37
C GLU A 295 -1.40 -5.10 0.79
N THR A 296 -0.93 -6.33 0.60
CA THR A 296 -0.16 -7.05 1.61
C THR A 296 1.15 -6.35 1.87
N MET A 297 1.93 -6.03 0.82
CA MET A 297 3.19 -5.29 0.93
C MET A 297 3.00 -3.90 1.57
N ALA A 298 1.88 -3.22 1.32
CA ALA A 298 1.53 -1.96 1.98
C ALA A 298 1.22 -2.13 3.48
N LYS A 299 0.58 -3.25 3.86
CA LYS A 299 0.20 -3.55 5.24
C LYS A 299 1.33 -4.14 6.08
N VAL A 300 2.38 -4.71 5.46
CA VAL A 300 3.53 -5.28 6.16
C VAL A 300 4.19 -4.23 7.06
N LYS A 301 4.28 -4.55 8.34
CA LYS A 301 5.05 -3.77 9.32
C LYS A 301 6.50 -4.21 9.29
N ILE A 302 7.40 -3.25 9.44
CA ILE A 302 8.83 -3.51 9.56
C ILE A 302 9.09 -4.11 10.94
N GLY A 303 9.08 -5.44 10.98
CA GLY A 303 9.29 -6.22 12.18
C GLY A 303 9.40 -7.70 11.83
N THR A 304 10.08 -8.47 12.65
CA THR A 304 10.19 -9.92 12.46
C THR A 304 9.09 -10.64 13.25
N SER A 305 8.54 -11.71 12.68
CA SER A 305 7.61 -12.65 13.31
C SER A 305 8.33 -13.95 13.70
N THR A 306 9.22 -14.42 12.83
CA THR A 306 10.05 -15.61 13.04
C THR A 306 11.42 -15.38 12.41
N PHE A 307 12.42 -16.20 12.77
CA PHE A 307 13.66 -16.20 11.99
C PHE A 307 13.42 -16.86 10.63
N PHE A 308 14.09 -16.32 9.62
CA PHE A 308 13.85 -16.69 8.23
C PHE A 308 14.22 -18.14 7.91
N ASP A 309 15.17 -18.74 8.62
CA ASP A 309 15.49 -20.16 8.47
C ASP A 309 14.34 -21.08 8.92
N TYR A 310 13.58 -20.71 9.96
CA TYR A 310 12.35 -21.42 10.33
C TYR A 310 11.24 -21.20 9.30
N PHE A 311 11.14 -19.99 8.74
CA PHE A 311 10.19 -19.71 7.66
C PHE A 311 10.44 -20.61 6.43
N LEU A 312 11.70 -20.74 6.00
CA LEU A 312 12.07 -21.65 4.91
C LEU A 312 11.90 -23.13 5.26
N ARG A 313 12.11 -23.50 6.54
CA ARG A 313 11.92 -24.89 6.99
C ARG A 313 10.46 -25.32 6.82
N ASP A 314 9.50 -24.45 7.11
CA ASP A 314 8.07 -24.71 6.89
C ASP A 314 7.77 -25.04 5.42
N ASP A 315 8.43 -24.37 4.46
CA ASP A 315 8.27 -24.69 3.02
C ASP A 315 8.86 -26.05 2.65
N VAL A 316 9.99 -26.43 3.25
CA VAL A 316 10.57 -27.77 3.08
C VAL A 316 9.63 -28.83 3.66
N GLU A 317 9.06 -28.58 4.83
CA GLU A 317 8.12 -29.51 5.50
C GLU A 317 6.81 -29.66 4.71
N ARG A 318 6.35 -28.59 4.07
CA ARG A 318 5.19 -28.59 3.15
C ARG A 318 5.48 -29.27 1.82
N LYS A 319 6.74 -29.61 1.52
CA LYS A 319 7.19 -30.18 0.24
C LYS A 319 6.80 -29.31 -0.95
N MET A 320 7.14 -28.02 -0.88
CA MET A 320 7.04 -27.13 -2.04
C MET A 320 7.91 -27.70 -3.19
N GLN A 321 7.38 -27.74 -4.41
CA GLN A 321 8.08 -28.29 -5.58
C GLN A 321 7.78 -27.44 -6.83
N GLY A 322 8.69 -27.46 -7.81
CA GLY A 322 8.50 -26.83 -9.11
C GLY A 322 8.28 -25.31 -9.07
N THR A 323 8.80 -24.64 -8.04
CA THR A 323 8.68 -23.19 -7.87
C THR A 323 10.03 -22.52 -8.05
N ASP A 324 10.04 -21.42 -8.79
CA ASP A 324 11.16 -20.48 -8.88
C ASP A 324 11.06 -19.51 -7.69
N ILE A 325 12.01 -19.56 -6.76
CA ILE A 325 12.02 -18.76 -5.53
C ILE A 325 13.04 -17.65 -5.66
N LEU A 326 12.60 -16.40 -5.61
CA LEU A 326 13.46 -15.23 -5.51
C LEU A 326 13.54 -14.77 -4.05
N LEU A 327 14.71 -14.94 -3.44
CA LEU A 327 14.99 -14.50 -2.08
C LEU A 327 15.70 -13.14 -2.05
N ILE A 328 15.02 -12.12 -1.55
CA ILE A 328 15.56 -10.78 -1.32
C ILE A 328 15.99 -10.67 0.15
N THR A 329 17.29 -10.51 0.41
CA THR A 329 17.84 -10.54 1.78
C THR A 329 19.09 -9.69 1.93
N SER A 330 19.32 -9.13 3.12
CA SER A 330 20.57 -8.44 3.47
C SER A 330 21.62 -9.36 4.11
N ILE A 331 21.22 -10.55 4.56
CA ILE A 331 22.09 -11.53 5.23
C ILE A 331 21.81 -12.93 4.70
N VAL A 332 22.86 -13.75 4.61
CA VAL A 332 22.73 -15.18 4.27
C VAL A 332 23.50 -15.99 5.30
N THR A 333 22.77 -16.69 6.16
CA THR A 333 23.33 -17.52 7.22
C THR A 333 23.61 -18.94 6.74
N ILE A 334 24.38 -19.71 7.52
CA ILE A 334 24.65 -21.13 7.19
C ILE A 334 23.34 -21.93 7.23
N LYS A 335 22.49 -21.69 8.23
CA LYS A 335 21.17 -22.33 8.37
C LYS A 335 20.26 -22.04 7.18
N MET A 336 20.26 -20.81 6.66
CA MET A 336 19.52 -20.45 5.44
C MET A 336 20.05 -21.22 4.23
N LYS A 337 21.38 -21.29 4.04
CA LYS A 337 21.99 -22.03 2.92
C LYS A 337 21.63 -23.51 2.96
N GLU A 338 21.56 -24.12 4.14
CA GLU A 338 21.10 -25.51 4.29
C GLU A 338 19.64 -25.69 3.86
N MET A 339 18.75 -24.76 4.24
CA MET A 339 17.34 -24.83 3.83
C MET A 339 17.18 -24.58 2.32
N ILE A 340 17.93 -23.63 1.76
CA ILE A 340 17.96 -23.37 0.31
C ILE A 340 18.35 -24.64 -0.46
N LYS A 341 19.43 -25.32 -0.06
CA LYS A 341 19.85 -26.59 -0.69
C LYS A 341 18.79 -27.68 -0.61
N LYS A 342 18.02 -27.73 0.48
CA LYS A 342 16.90 -28.68 0.62
C LYS A 342 15.76 -28.34 -0.34
N LEU A 343 15.40 -27.07 -0.46
CA LEU A 343 14.40 -26.62 -1.43
C LEU A 343 14.84 -26.92 -2.87
N GLU A 344 16.12 -26.69 -3.19
CA GLU A 344 16.68 -27.05 -4.50
C GLU A 344 16.62 -28.57 -4.76
N ALA A 345 16.91 -29.38 -3.74
CA ALA A 345 16.83 -30.84 -3.85
C ALA A 345 15.39 -31.36 -4.07
N GLU A 346 14.37 -30.63 -3.61
CA GLU A 346 12.95 -30.91 -3.87
C GLU A 346 12.50 -30.45 -5.28
N GLY A 347 13.42 -29.93 -6.11
CA GLY A 347 13.15 -29.52 -7.49
C GLY A 347 12.67 -28.08 -7.63
N ASN A 348 12.93 -27.23 -6.64
CA ASN A 348 12.75 -25.79 -6.76
C ASN A 348 14.03 -25.14 -7.28
N SER A 349 13.89 -23.95 -7.83
CA SER A 349 14.99 -23.12 -8.29
C SER A 349 15.10 -21.93 -7.34
N VAL A 350 16.21 -21.77 -6.61
CA VAL A 350 16.36 -20.64 -5.67
C VAL A 350 17.39 -19.64 -6.17
N GLU A 351 16.99 -18.37 -6.27
CA GLU A 351 17.86 -17.26 -6.60
C GLU A 351 17.91 -16.26 -5.45
N VAL A 352 19.11 -15.75 -5.11
CA VAL A 352 19.29 -14.81 -3.99
C VAL A 352 19.68 -13.43 -4.51
N LEU A 353 18.82 -12.45 -4.26
CA LEU A 353 19.08 -11.03 -4.45
C LEU A 353 19.62 -10.43 -3.15
N MET A 354 20.94 -10.17 -3.12
CA MET A 354 21.59 -9.53 -1.98
C MET A 354 21.28 -8.03 -1.95
N LEU A 355 20.80 -7.56 -0.81
CA LEU A 355 20.62 -6.14 -0.53
C LEU A 355 21.91 -5.56 0.06
N GLU A 356 22.47 -4.55 -0.60
CA GLU A 356 23.62 -3.81 -0.09
C GLU A 356 23.15 -2.60 0.73
N SER A 357 23.69 -2.44 1.94
CA SER A 357 23.37 -1.27 2.77
C SER A 357 24.17 -0.05 2.31
N GLU A 358 23.49 1.08 2.15
CA GLU A 358 24.14 2.36 1.79
C GLU A 358 25.07 2.84 2.92
N PHE A 359 24.80 2.46 4.17
CA PHE A 359 25.66 2.74 5.33
C PHE A 359 27.03 2.07 5.29
N ALA A 360 27.21 0.99 4.52
CA ALA A 360 28.51 0.36 4.36
C ALA A 360 29.49 1.23 3.55
N HIS A 361 28.98 2.04 2.62
CA HIS A 361 29.82 2.94 1.80
C HIS A 361 30.28 4.19 2.57
N GLN A 362 29.55 4.63 3.60
CA GLN A 362 29.92 5.79 4.42
C GLN A 362 31.01 5.52 5.46
N LYS A 363 31.32 4.24 5.75
CA LYS A 363 32.44 3.84 6.62
C LYS A 363 33.74 3.54 5.87
N ALA A 364 33.69 3.46 4.53
CA ALA A 364 34.83 3.13 3.68
C ALA A 364 35.49 4.36 3.02
N ASN A 365 34.88 5.54 3.16
CA ASN A 365 35.45 6.86 2.87
C ASN A 365 35.69 7.61 4.17
#